data_AF-A0A0C3EL15-F1
#
_entry.id   AF-A0A0C3EL15-F1
#
_cell.length_a   1.000
_cell.length_b   1.000
_cell.length_c   1.000
_cell.angle_alpha   90.00
_cell.angle_beta   90.00
_cell.angle_gamma   90.00
#
_symmetry.space_group_name_H-M   'P 1'
#
loop_
_entity.id
_entity.type
_entity.pdbx_description
1 polymer ?
#
loop_
_entity_poly.entity_id
_entity_poly.type
_entity_poly.pdbx_seq_one_letter_code
_entity_poly.pdbx_strand_id
1 'polypeptide(L)'
;MMRHPFTTAFRPFLRQSAGRRFASTNTEGAQKKAQDALGSVQKNAERAWETAKKALGPLGEKAGNMLGSYRQPLMYNLSVTRELLKQVYIAERLQPPTSLSTIQSAYSTIWARASNPEYWREAAKNGELARVGVYAIEAYGIFKIGEIFGRRSLIGYNLH
;
A
#
# COMPACT_ATOMS: atom_id res chain seq x y z
N MET A 1 -4.77 -19.94 -79.85
CA MET A 1 -3.61 -20.56 -79.19
C MET A 1 -3.22 -19.73 -77.98
N MET A 2 -3.21 -20.39 -76.81
CA MET A 2 -2.71 -20.03 -75.47
C MET A 2 -2.40 -18.56 -75.13
N ARG A 3 -3.12 -18.05 -74.12
CA ARG A 3 -2.62 -16.98 -73.23
C ARG A 3 -2.95 -17.35 -71.78
N HIS A 4 -1.92 -17.77 -71.04
CA HIS A 4 -1.91 -17.79 -69.58
C HIS A 4 -1.79 -16.36 -69.06
N PRO A 5 -2.47 -16.03 -67.96
CA PRO A 5 -1.87 -15.14 -66.97
C PRO A 5 -1.57 -15.88 -65.67
N PHE A 6 -0.36 -15.62 -65.21
CA PHE A 6 0.28 -16.16 -64.04
C PHE A 6 -0.44 -15.78 -62.74
N THR A 7 -0.58 -16.79 -61.88
CA THR A 7 -0.87 -16.68 -60.46
C THR A 7 0.22 -15.86 -59.76
N THR A 8 -0.15 -14.84 -59.00
CA THR A 8 0.69 -14.31 -57.90
C THR A 8 -0.23 -14.05 -56.72
N ALA A 9 -0.24 -15.01 -55.79
CA ALA A 9 -0.96 -14.88 -54.53
C ALA A 9 -0.19 -13.91 -53.61
N PHE A 10 -0.84 -12.82 -53.21
CA PHE A 10 -0.41 -11.99 -52.09
C PHE A 10 -0.67 -12.72 -50.76
N ARG A 11 0.39 -13.09 -50.06
CA ARG A 11 0.46 -13.29 -48.59
C ARG A 11 1.90 -12.95 -48.17
N PRO A 12 2.23 -12.53 -46.93
CA PRO A 12 1.41 -12.41 -45.71
C PRO A 12 1.66 -11.07 -44.94
N PHE A 13 0.92 -10.80 -43.87
CA PHE A 13 1.48 -10.54 -42.51
C PHE A 13 0.36 -10.34 -41.49
N LEU A 14 -0.22 -11.43 -40.98
CA LEU A 14 -0.93 -11.38 -39.70
C LEU A 14 0.13 -11.43 -38.60
N ARG A 15 0.35 -10.32 -37.91
CA ARG A 15 1.13 -10.27 -36.66
C ARG A 15 0.43 -11.17 -35.64
N GLN A 16 0.94 -12.40 -35.50
CA GLN A 16 0.59 -13.27 -34.40
C GLN A 16 1.18 -12.68 -33.13
N SER A 17 0.36 -11.94 -32.37
CA SER A 17 0.67 -11.62 -30.98
C SER A 17 0.75 -12.94 -30.23
N ALA A 18 1.96 -13.38 -29.93
CA ALA A 18 2.21 -14.50 -29.05
C ALA A 18 1.55 -14.20 -27.69
N GLY A 19 0.37 -14.77 -27.45
CA GLY A 19 -0.23 -14.81 -26.14
C GLY A 19 0.74 -15.51 -25.20
N ARG A 20 1.31 -14.76 -24.26
CA ARG A 20 2.07 -15.32 -23.14
C ARG A 20 1.09 -16.17 -22.31
N ARG A 21 1.03 -17.45 -22.64
CA ARG A 21 0.40 -18.47 -21.80
C ARG A 21 1.28 -18.64 -20.57
N PHE A 22 0.82 -18.12 -19.42
CA PHE A 22 1.39 -18.52 -18.14
C PHE A 22 1.09 -20.00 -17.93
N ALA A 23 2.13 -20.81 -17.84
CA ALA A 23 2.03 -22.26 -17.62
C ALA A 23 1.48 -22.52 -16.21
N SER A 24 0.20 -22.89 -16.12
CA SER A 24 -0.42 -23.43 -14.92
C SER A 24 -0.35 -24.96 -14.97
N THR A 25 0.69 -25.55 -14.36
CA THR A 25 0.68 -26.96 -13.96
C THR A 25 1.72 -27.19 -12.86
N ASN A 26 1.29 -27.04 -11.61
CA ASN A 26 1.67 -27.83 -10.42
C ASN A 26 0.94 -27.27 -9.20
N THR A 27 -0.38 -27.52 -9.15
CA THR A 27 -1.29 -27.11 -8.09
C THR A 27 -0.96 -27.77 -6.74
N GLU A 28 -0.36 -28.96 -6.71
CA GLU A 28 -0.13 -29.70 -5.45
C GLU A 28 1.05 -29.17 -4.63
N GLY A 29 2.15 -28.74 -5.28
CA GLY A 29 3.34 -28.21 -4.59
C GLY A 29 3.20 -26.74 -4.18
N ALA A 30 2.48 -25.94 -4.97
CA ALA A 30 2.20 -24.54 -4.66
C ALA A 30 1.16 -24.40 -3.54
N GLN A 31 0.15 -25.29 -3.49
CA GLN A 31 -0.82 -25.32 -2.39
C GLN A 31 -0.21 -25.78 -1.07
N LYS A 32 0.68 -26.78 -1.07
CA LYS A 32 1.40 -27.20 0.15
C LYS A 32 2.32 -26.11 0.67
N LYS A 33 3.09 -25.43 -0.20
CA LYS A 33 3.91 -24.27 0.22
C LYS A 33 3.08 -23.08 0.68
N ALA A 34 1.93 -22.83 0.07
CA ALA A 34 1.00 -21.80 0.53
C ALA A 34 0.38 -22.19 1.89
N GLN A 35 0.04 -23.45 2.13
CA GLN A 35 -0.47 -23.95 3.42
C GLN A 35 0.60 -23.95 4.51
N ASP A 36 1.84 -24.32 4.19
CA ASP A 36 2.97 -24.25 5.12
C ASP A 36 3.37 -22.80 5.44
N ALA A 37 3.28 -21.90 4.45
CA ALA A 37 3.46 -20.46 4.65
C ALA A 37 2.31 -19.86 5.47
N LEU A 38 1.06 -20.24 5.21
CA LEU A 38 -0.08 -19.78 5.99
C LEU A 38 -0.01 -20.30 7.43
N GLY A 39 0.38 -21.58 7.60
CA GLY A 39 0.51 -22.22 8.90
C GLY A 39 1.69 -21.67 9.72
N SER A 40 2.80 -21.30 9.09
CA SER A 40 3.92 -20.62 9.76
C SER A 40 3.61 -19.16 10.09
N VAL A 41 2.89 -18.45 9.21
CA VAL A 41 2.38 -17.10 9.50
C VAL A 41 1.33 -17.13 10.60
N GLN A 42 0.40 -18.09 10.61
CA GLN A 42 -0.57 -18.27 11.68
C GLN A 42 0.11 -18.59 13.00
N LYS A 43 1.05 -19.55 13.03
CA LYS A 43 1.78 -19.89 14.26
C LYS A 43 2.60 -18.72 14.80
N ASN A 44 3.22 -17.92 13.93
CA ASN A 44 3.97 -16.74 14.33
C ASN A 44 3.06 -15.59 14.78
N ALA A 45 1.91 -15.41 14.12
CA ALA A 45 0.88 -14.45 14.52
C ALA A 45 0.24 -14.84 15.86
N GLU A 46 -0.07 -16.12 16.07
CA GLU A 46 -0.57 -16.66 17.34
C GLU A 46 0.45 -16.45 18.46
N ARG A 47 1.73 -16.78 18.22
CA ARG A 47 2.79 -16.56 19.21
C ARG A 47 2.98 -15.07 19.52
N ALA A 48 2.97 -14.21 18.51
CA ALA A 48 3.05 -12.77 18.69
C ALA A 48 1.82 -12.21 19.43
N TRP A 49 0.64 -12.78 19.19
CA TRP A 49 -0.60 -12.42 19.86
C TRP A 49 -0.60 -12.88 21.32
N GLU A 50 -0.11 -14.08 21.60
CA GLU A 50 0.02 -14.62 22.96
C GLU A 50 1.10 -13.88 23.77
N THR A 51 2.23 -13.48 23.15
CA THR A 51 3.23 -12.63 23.83
C THR A 51 2.71 -11.22 24.04
N ALA A 52 2.00 -10.64 23.08
CA ALA A 52 1.35 -9.34 23.23
C ALA A 52 0.28 -9.38 24.34
N LYS A 53 -0.56 -10.42 24.38
CA LYS A 53 -1.53 -10.64 25.45
C LYS A 53 -0.87 -10.83 26.81
N LYS A 54 0.24 -11.56 26.91
CA LYS A 54 0.97 -11.71 28.18
C LYS A 54 1.65 -10.43 28.63
N ALA A 55 2.17 -9.63 27.71
CA ALA A 55 2.82 -8.35 28.03
C ALA A 55 1.80 -7.25 28.38
N LEU A 56 0.68 -7.20 27.67
CA LEU A 56 -0.35 -6.17 27.83
C LEU A 56 -1.50 -6.59 28.76
N GLY A 57 -1.68 -7.87 29.03
CA GLY A 57 -2.72 -8.43 29.90
C GLY A 57 -2.74 -7.83 31.30
N PRO A 58 -1.64 -7.89 32.08
CA PRO A 58 -1.63 -7.36 33.45
C PRO A 58 -1.76 -5.84 33.50
N LEU A 59 -1.33 -5.12 32.45
CA LEU A 59 -1.49 -3.67 32.35
C LEU A 59 -2.92 -3.28 31.92
N GLY A 60 -3.50 -4.04 31.01
CA GLY A 60 -4.86 -3.87 30.49
C GLY A 60 -5.94 -4.26 31.49
N GLU A 61 -5.68 -5.25 32.35
CA GLU A 61 -6.55 -5.63 33.47
C GLU A 61 -6.53 -4.57 34.58
N LYS A 62 -5.34 -4.04 34.94
CA LYS A 62 -5.23 -2.95 35.92
C LYS A 62 -5.88 -1.66 35.43
N ALA A 63 -5.61 -1.24 34.19
CA ALA A 63 -6.26 -0.10 33.58
C ALA A 63 -7.79 -0.34 33.44
N GLY A 64 -8.19 -1.57 33.10
CA GLY A 64 -9.59 -1.97 33.01
C GLY A 64 -10.34 -1.90 34.34
N ASN A 65 -9.71 -2.34 35.43
CA ASN A 65 -10.27 -2.29 36.78
C ASN A 65 -10.30 -0.86 37.32
N MET A 66 -9.30 -0.02 37.02
CA MET A 66 -9.29 1.41 37.37
C MET A 66 -10.36 2.21 36.62
N LEU A 67 -10.69 1.83 35.39
CA LEU A 67 -11.74 2.46 34.60
C LEU A 67 -13.15 2.00 34.97
N GLY A 68 -13.29 0.87 35.68
CA GLY A 68 -14.57 0.40 36.25
C GLY A 68 -15.77 0.56 35.32
N SER A 69 -16.76 1.35 35.75
CA SER A 69 -17.98 1.67 35.00
C SER A 69 -17.78 2.55 33.76
N TYR A 70 -16.69 3.33 33.69
CA TYR A 70 -16.35 4.16 32.52
C TYR A 70 -15.80 3.35 31.34
N ARG A 71 -15.44 2.08 31.54
CA ARG A 71 -14.96 1.21 30.47
C ARG A 71 -15.99 1.05 29.35
N GLN A 72 -17.27 0.85 29.69
CA GLN A 72 -18.34 0.69 28.70
C GLN A 72 -18.51 1.91 27.78
N PRO A 73 -18.72 3.15 28.30
CA PRO A 73 -18.86 4.32 27.44
C PRO A 73 -17.58 4.65 26.66
N LEU A 74 -16.39 4.43 27.22
CA LEU A 74 -15.14 4.63 26.49
C LEU A 74 -14.98 3.67 25.33
N MET A 75 -15.23 2.37 25.55
CA MET A 75 -15.13 1.37 24.48
C MET A 75 -16.16 1.61 23.38
N TYR A 76 -17.37 2.04 23.74
CA TYR A 76 -18.38 2.46 22.78
C TYR A 76 -17.93 3.68 21.96
N ASN A 77 -17.44 4.75 22.61
CA ASN A 77 -16.98 5.93 21.88
C ASN A 77 -15.78 5.63 20.97
N LEU A 78 -14.87 4.76 21.42
CA LEU A 78 -13.74 4.31 20.61
C LEU A 78 -14.19 3.47 19.41
N SER A 79 -15.20 2.61 19.57
CA SER A 79 -15.71 1.80 18.45
C SER A 79 -16.40 2.68 17.40
N VAL A 80 -17.23 3.63 17.82
CA VAL A 80 -17.85 4.61 16.92
C VAL A 80 -16.79 5.45 16.21
N THR A 81 -15.84 6.01 16.96
CA THR A 81 -14.74 6.81 16.40
C THR A 81 -13.93 5.99 15.39
N ARG A 82 -13.65 4.71 15.68
CA ARG A 82 -12.95 3.80 14.77
C ARG A 82 -13.70 3.60 13.45
N GLU A 83 -15.01 3.37 13.50
CA GLU A 83 -15.81 3.21 12.27
C GLU A 83 -15.87 4.50 11.47
N LEU A 84 -15.98 5.66 12.13
CA LEU A 84 -15.90 6.96 11.46
C LEU A 84 -14.53 7.15 10.78
N LEU A 85 -13.43 6.88 11.48
CA LEU A 85 -12.08 6.95 10.91
C LEU A 85 -11.91 6.01 9.72
N LYS A 86 -12.50 4.80 9.77
CA LYS A 86 -12.46 3.84 8.66
C LYS A 86 -13.21 4.36 7.43
N GLN A 87 -14.37 4.99 7.63
CA GLN A 87 -15.12 5.61 6.53
C GLN A 87 -14.31 6.74 5.89
N VAL A 88 -13.73 7.62 6.69
CA VAL A 88 -12.85 8.71 6.22
C VAL A 88 -11.65 8.15 5.47
N TYR A 89 -11.00 7.11 5.99
CA TYR A 89 -9.84 6.47 5.34
C TYR A 89 -10.15 5.99 3.92
N ILE A 90 -11.31 5.38 3.71
CA ILE A 90 -11.74 4.89 2.40
C ILE A 90 -12.20 6.07 1.51
N ALA A 91 -13.00 6.99 2.06
CA ALA A 91 -13.54 8.13 1.34
C ALA A 91 -12.45 9.08 0.82
N GLU A 92 -11.46 9.39 1.68
CA GLU A 92 -10.32 10.26 1.37
C GLU A 92 -9.20 9.54 0.61
N ARG A 93 -9.42 8.28 0.23
CA ARG A 93 -8.43 7.44 -0.49
C ARG A 93 -7.05 7.44 0.17
N LEU A 94 -7.02 7.40 1.50
CA LEU A 94 -5.79 7.20 2.27
C LEU A 94 -5.24 5.76 2.12
N GLN A 95 -6.04 4.87 1.55
CA GLN A 95 -5.59 3.54 1.16
C GLN A 95 -4.57 3.59 0.02
N PRO A 96 -3.50 2.78 0.09
CA PRO A 96 -2.49 2.77 -0.96
C PRO A 96 -3.13 2.39 -2.30
N PRO A 97 -2.76 3.05 -3.40
CA PRO A 97 -3.27 2.72 -4.73
C PRO A 97 -2.87 1.29 -5.08
N THR A 98 -3.86 0.47 -5.47
CA THR A 98 -3.65 -0.95 -5.79
C THR A 98 -3.17 -1.17 -7.22
N SER A 99 -3.28 -0.16 -8.09
CA SER A 99 -2.91 -0.26 -9.49
C SER A 99 -1.51 0.30 -9.74
N LEU A 100 -0.67 -0.48 -10.43
CA LEU A 100 0.69 -0.05 -10.80
C LEU A 100 0.68 1.12 -11.78
N SER A 101 -0.33 1.21 -12.65
CA SER A 101 -0.47 2.32 -13.59
C SER A 101 -0.76 3.65 -12.87
N THR A 102 -1.54 3.64 -11.78
CA THR A 102 -1.75 4.82 -10.94
C THR A 102 -0.43 5.29 -10.32
N ILE A 103 0.40 4.37 -9.82
CA ILE A 103 1.69 4.72 -9.22
C ILE A 103 2.63 5.30 -10.30
N GLN A 104 2.75 4.63 -11.44
CA GLN A 104 3.61 5.09 -12.53
C GLN A 104 3.19 6.47 -13.05
N SER A 105 1.90 6.69 -13.25
CA SER A 105 1.37 7.98 -13.71
C SER A 105 1.53 9.11 -12.69
N ALA A 106 1.38 8.82 -11.40
CA ALA A 106 1.66 9.79 -10.34
C ALA A 106 3.15 10.21 -10.37
N TYR A 107 4.06 9.25 -10.42
CA TYR A 107 5.51 9.53 -10.50
C TYR A 107 5.88 10.32 -11.76
N SER A 108 5.37 9.93 -12.94
CA SER A 108 5.69 10.63 -14.18
C SER A 108 5.15 12.07 -14.16
N THR A 109 3.97 12.29 -13.59
CA THR A 109 3.36 13.62 -13.45
C THR A 109 4.17 14.50 -12.51
N ILE A 110 4.56 13.97 -11.34
CA ILE A 110 5.37 14.71 -10.36
C ILE A 110 6.72 15.08 -10.98
N TRP A 111 7.37 14.12 -11.66
CA TRP A 111 8.65 14.36 -12.30
C TRP A 111 8.56 15.42 -13.40
N ALA A 112 7.57 15.31 -14.29
CA ALA A 112 7.36 16.27 -15.37
C ALA A 112 7.12 17.70 -14.85
N ARG A 113 6.38 17.85 -13.74
CA ARG A 113 6.16 19.17 -13.10
C ARG A 113 7.42 19.68 -12.40
N ALA A 114 8.09 18.83 -11.64
CA ALA A 114 9.29 19.20 -10.90
C ALA A 114 10.44 19.62 -11.82
N SER A 115 10.60 18.97 -12.97
CA SER A 115 11.61 19.31 -13.98
C SER A 115 11.25 20.52 -14.85
N ASN A 116 10.04 21.07 -14.74
CA ASN A 116 9.61 22.22 -15.55
C ASN A 116 9.86 23.55 -14.80
N PRO A 117 10.74 24.44 -15.29
CA PRO A 117 11.00 25.73 -14.66
C PRO A 117 9.78 26.66 -14.62
N GLU A 118 8.88 26.60 -15.62
CA GLU A 118 7.69 27.46 -15.65
C GLU A 118 6.71 27.11 -14.54
N TYR A 119 6.58 25.83 -14.17
CA TYR A 119 5.76 25.39 -13.04
C TYR A 119 6.17 26.09 -11.74
N TRP A 120 7.48 26.21 -11.48
CA TRP A 120 7.99 26.88 -10.28
C TRP A 120 7.79 28.40 -10.32
N ARG A 121 7.93 29.02 -11.48
CA ARG A 121 7.64 30.46 -11.64
C ARG A 121 6.17 30.77 -11.44
N GLU A 122 5.28 29.94 -11.97
CA GLU A 122 3.85 30.06 -11.80
C GLU A 122 3.44 29.80 -10.35
N ALA A 123 3.97 28.75 -9.71
CA ALA A 123 3.72 28.46 -8.31
C ALA A 123 4.18 29.60 -7.38
N ALA A 124 5.26 30.31 -7.74
CA ALA A 124 5.71 31.49 -7.01
C ALA A 124 4.76 32.68 -7.18
N LYS A 125 4.30 32.94 -8.41
CA LYS A 125 3.38 34.04 -8.72
C LYS A 125 2.00 33.85 -8.08
N ASN A 126 1.49 32.62 -8.07
CA ASN A 126 0.14 32.29 -7.62
C ASN A 126 0.08 31.94 -6.12
N GLY A 127 1.22 31.98 -5.42
CA GLY A 127 1.33 31.66 -3.99
C GLY A 127 1.24 30.16 -3.65
N GLU A 128 1.27 29.28 -4.65
CA GLU A 128 1.20 27.83 -4.44
C GLU A 128 2.46 27.24 -3.81
N LEU A 129 3.57 27.98 -3.79
CA LEU A 129 4.81 27.55 -3.09
C LEU A 129 4.56 27.18 -1.63
N ALA A 130 3.69 27.91 -0.93
CA ALA A 130 3.33 27.60 0.46
C ALA A 130 2.67 26.22 0.57
N ARG A 131 1.74 25.91 -0.34
CA ARG A 131 1.08 24.60 -0.39
C ARG A 131 2.07 23.47 -0.70
N VAL A 132 2.98 23.68 -1.66
CA VAL A 132 4.04 22.72 -1.97
C VAL A 132 4.94 22.48 -0.74
N GLY A 133 5.27 23.54 0.00
CA GLY A 133 6.03 23.45 1.25
C GLY A 133 5.30 22.64 2.33
N VAL A 134 4.00 22.87 2.53
CA VAL A 134 3.18 22.08 3.47
C VAL A 134 3.20 20.60 3.08
N TYR A 135 2.99 20.27 1.81
CA TYR A 135 3.05 18.89 1.33
C TYR A 135 4.44 18.26 1.49
N ALA A 136 5.51 19.03 1.35
CA ALA A 136 6.86 18.54 1.60
C ALA A 136 7.07 18.18 3.09
N ILE A 137 6.55 19.00 4.01
CA ILE A 137 6.60 18.74 5.45
C ILE A 137 5.76 17.51 5.81
N GLU A 138 4.55 17.38 5.25
CA GLU A 138 3.71 16.19 5.43
C GLU A 138 4.39 14.92 4.93
N ALA A 139 4.99 14.97 3.73
CA ALA A 139 5.73 13.84 3.16
C ALA A 139 6.93 13.45 4.05
N TYR A 140 7.65 14.44 4.60
CA TYR A 140 8.73 14.21 5.55
C TYR A 140 8.23 13.57 6.85
N GLY A 141 7.08 14.01 7.36
CA GLY A 141 6.42 13.41 8.52
C GLY A 141 6.07 11.94 8.29
N ILE A 142 5.43 11.61 7.16
CA ILE A 142 5.10 10.23 6.78
C ILE A 142 6.37 9.37 6.66
N PHE A 143 7.44 9.92 6.07
CA PHE A 143 8.73 9.24 5.99
C PHE A 143 9.28 8.88 7.38
N LYS A 144 9.25 9.82 8.34
CA LYS A 144 9.70 9.57 9.72
C LYS A 144 8.83 8.55 10.46
N ILE A 145 7.52 8.53 10.21
CA ILE A 145 6.64 7.48 10.72
C ILE A 145 7.09 6.11 10.18
N GLY A 146 7.40 6.03 8.88
CA GLY A 146 7.98 4.83 8.26
C GLY A 146 9.28 4.38 8.94
N GLU A 147 10.19 5.31 9.25
CA GLU A 147 11.42 5.01 10.00
C GLU A 147 11.13 4.45 11.41
N ILE A 148 10.16 5.03 12.14
CA ILE A 148 9.72 4.55 13.46
C ILE A 148 9.25 3.09 13.38
N PHE A 149 8.45 2.74 12.37
CA PHE A 149 8.02 1.36 12.14
C PHE A 149 9.19 0.45 11.74
N GLY A 150 10.06 0.91 10.84
CA GLY A 150 11.22 0.14 10.37
C GLY A 150 12.19 -0.22 11.50
N ARG A 151 12.46 0.72 12.41
CA ARG A 151 13.32 0.52 13.59
C ARG A 151 12.58 -0.01 14.82
N ARG A 152 11.25 -0.06 14.78
CA ARG A 152 10.36 -0.49 15.89
C ARG A 152 10.64 0.26 17.21
N SER A 153 11.00 1.53 17.13
CA SER A 153 11.30 2.37 18.29
C SER A 153 10.82 3.80 18.05
N LEU A 154 10.10 4.35 19.02
CA LEU A 154 9.55 5.71 18.98
C LEU A 154 10.65 6.77 19.15
N ILE A 155 11.69 6.49 19.95
CA ILE A 155 12.75 7.44 20.33
C ILE A 155 14.09 6.70 20.32
N GLY A 156 15.10 7.27 19.65
CA GLY A 156 16.43 6.65 19.48
C GLY A 156 16.46 5.22 18.87
N TYR A 157 17.65 4.76 18.51
CA TYR A 157 17.88 3.33 18.31
C TYR A 157 18.05 2.68 19.69
N ASN A 158 17.45 1.51 19.90
CA ASN A 158 17.76 0.71 21.08
C ASN A 158 19.14 0.10 20.87
N LEU A 159 20.15 0.65 21.56
CA LEU A 159 21.55 0.21 21.49
C LEU A 159 21.94 -0.70 22.67
N HIS A 160 20.95 -1.37 23.28
CA HIS A 160 21.13 -2.22 24.45
C HIS A 160 21.16 -3.70 24.08
#